data_AF-A0A3D5QYP7-F1
#
_entry.id   AF-A0A3D5QYP7-F1
#
_cell.length_a   1.000
_cell.length_b   1.000
_cell.length_c   1.000
_cell.angle_alpha   90.00
_cell.angle_beta   90.00
_cell.angle_gamma   90.00
#
_symmetry.space_group_name_H-M   'P 1'
#
loop_
_entity.id
_entity.type
_entity.pdbx_description
1 polymer ?
#
loop_
_entity_poly.entity_id
_entity_poly.type
_entity_poly.pdbx_seq_one_letter_code
_entity_poly.pdbx_strand_id
1 'polypeptide(L)'
;MTPGLLKDTTAKPENLPFPIVGIGASAGGLEALEQFLRKVPEDSGMAFVIVQHLDPTHKGIMHELLRRTTAMEVFQVKDRMRIRPNCVYVIPPNKDMSILHGVLHLFDPTTPRGLRLP
;
A
#
# COMPACT_ATOMS: atom_id res chain seq x y z
N MET A 1 5.54 52.97 -2.24
CA MET A 1 5.48 51.71 -1.47
C MET A 1 4.30 50.92 -1.97
N THR A 2 4.54 49.88 -2.75
CA THR A 2 3.50 48.92 -3.18
C THR A 2 3.89 47.58 -2.56
N PRO A 3 3.04 46.95 -1.74
CA PRO A 3 3.35 45.63 -1.20
C PRO A 3 3.34 44.61 -2.34
N GLY A 4 4.44 43.87 -2.48
CA GLY A 4 4.55 42.76 -3.39
C GLY A 4 3.56 41.67 -3.00
N LEU A 5 2.71 41.31 -3.96
CA LEU A 5 1.78 40.18 -3.87
C LEU A 5 2.60 38.90 -3.64
N LEU A 6 2.48 38.33 -2.44
CA LEU A 6 2.94 36.99 -2.13
C LEU A 6 2.19 36.04 -3.08
N LYS A 7 2.92 35.44 -4.01
CA LYS A 7 2.38 34.36 -4.83
C LYS A 7 2.25 33.15 -3.92
N ASP A 8 1.03 32.87 -3.46
CA ASP A 8 0.67 31.58 -2.92
C ASP A 8 0.99 30.52 -3.97
N THR A 9 2.15 29.88 -3.82
CA THR A 9 2.50 28.69 -4.58
C THR A 9 1.72 27.55 -3.95
N THR A 10 0.45 27.43 -4.31
CA THR A 10 -0.30 26.20 -4.06
C THR A 10 0.32 25.13 -4.94
N ALA A 11 1.25 24.36 -4.36
CA ALA A 11 1.89 23.24 -5.04
C ALA A 11 0.78 22.31 -5.55
N LYS A 12 0.68 22.21 -6.88
CA LYS A 12 -0.19 21.24 -7.54
C LYS A 12 0.21 19.86 -7.00
N PRO A 13 -0.72 19.02 -6.52
CA PRO A 13 -0.36 17.71 -6.00
C PRO A 13 0.47 17.01 -7.08
N GLU A 14 1.68 16.56 -6.73
CA GLU A 14 2.50 15.80 -7.65
C GLU A 14 1.77 14.50 -7.97
N ASN A 15 1.02 14.51 -9.07
CA ASN A 15 0.37 13.32 -9.57
C ASN A 15 1.48 12.37 -10.02
N LEU A 16 1.53 11.21 -9.37
CA LEU A 16 2.34 10.12 -9.85
C LEU A 16 1.92 9.77 -11.29
N PRO A 17 2.86 9.32 -12.13
CA PRO A 17 2.55 9.01 -13.52
C PRO A 17 1.72 7.73 -13.70
N PHE A 18 1.28 7.10 -12.60
CA PHE A 18 0.50 5.87 -12.59
C PHE A 18 -0.49 5.80 -11.40
N PRO A 19 -1.58 5.02 -11.50
CA PRO A 19 -2.54 4.85 -10.41
C PRO A 19 -1.99 3.97 -9.28
N ILE A 20 -2.44 4.25 -8.06
CA ILE A 20 -2.23 3.39 -6.88
C ILE A 20 -3.58 2.88 -6.40
N VAL A 21 -3.71 1.55 -6.30
CA VAL A 21 -4.91 0.87 -5.84
C VAL A 21 -4.68 0.38 -4.42
N GLY A 22 -5.37 0.98 -3.45
CA GLY A 22 -5.40 0.51 -2.06
C GLY A 22 -6.45 -0.59 -1.88
N ILE A 23 -6.09 -1.72 -1.27
CA ILE A 23 -6.97 -2.86 -1.02
C ILE A 23 -6.94 -3.20 0.47
N GLY A 24 -8.07 -3.02 1.14
CA GLY A 24 -8.29 -3.45 2.52
C GLY A 24 -8.91 -4.84 2.56
N ALA A 25 -8.42 -5.72 3.44
CA ALA A 25 -8.95 -7.06 3.62
C ALA A 25 -8.89 -7.52 5.09
N SER A 26 -9.73 -8.50 5.44
CA SER A 26 -9.86 -9.05 6.81
C SER A 26 -9.91 -10.59 6.75
N ALA A 27 -10.61 -11.27 7.66
CA ALA A 27 -10.72 -12.73 7.65
C ALA A 27 -11.15 -13.28 6.28
N GLY A 28 -10.44 -14.28 5.76
CA GLY A 28 -10.71 -14.89 4.45
C GLY A 28 -10.24 -14.07 3.23
N GLY A 29 -9.60 -12.91 3.43
CA GLY A 29 -9.19 -12.03 2.33
C GLY A 29 -8.14 -12.60 1.38
N LEU A 30 -7.33 -13.58 1.80
CA LEU A 30 -6.27 -14.16 0.97
C LEU A 30 -6.82 -14.76 -0.33
N GLU A 31 -7.87 -15.58 -0.25
CA GLU A 31 -8.41 -16.23 -1.45
C GLU A 31 -8.95 -15.20 -2.45
N ALA A 32 -9.63 -14.16 -1.97
CA ALA A 32 -10.12 -13.08 -2.81
C ALA A 32 -8.97 -12.30 -3.47
N LEU A 33 -7.92 -11.97 -2.71
CA LEU A 33 -6.72 -11.32 -3.22
C LEU A 33 -6.03 -12.19 -4.27
N GLU A 34 -5.97 -13.50 -4.05
CA GLU A 34 -5.37 -14.43 -5.00
C GLU A 34 -6.17 -14.53 -6.30
N GLN A 35 -7.49 -14.65 -6.22
CA GLN A 35 -8.36 -14.68 -7.40
C GLN A 35 -8.31 -13.37 -8.19
N PHE A 36 -8.20 -12.24 -7.48
CA PHE A 36 -8.03 -10.93 -8.08
C PHE A 36 -6.68 -10.81 -8.79
N LEU A 37 -5.57 -11.00 -8.07
CA LEU A 37 -4.22 -10.79 -8.60
C LEU A 37 -3.84 -11.76 -9.72
N ARG A 38 -4.44 -12.97 -9.77
CA ARG A 38 -4.30 -13.90 -10.90
C ARG A 38 -4.79 -13.33 -12.23
N LYS A 39 -5.72 -12.38 -12.19
CA LYS A 39 -6.35 -11.80 -13.38
C LYS A 39 -5.79 -10.43 -13.76
N VAL A 40 -4.91 -9.87 -12.92
CA VAL A 40 -4.26 -8.59 -13.19
C VAL A 40 -3.03 -8.82 -14.06
N PRO A 41 -2.92 -8.16 -15.24
CA PRO A 41 -1.71 -8.23 -16.06
C PRO A 41 -0.48 -7.71 -15.31
N GLU A 42 0.68 -8.32 -15.54
CA GLU A 42 1.92 -7.90 -14.89
C GLU A 42 2.34 -6.47 -15.26
N ASP A 43 1.94 -6.01 -16.43
CA ASP A 43 2.21 -4.70 -17.00
C ASP A 43 1.00 -3.74 -16.93
N SER A 44 0.10 -3.97 -15.96
CA SER A 44 -1.13 -3.19 -15.77
C SER A 44 -0.96 -1.67 -15.69
N GLY A 45 0.26 -1.18 -15.46
CA GLY A 45 0.58 0.23 -15.29
C GLY A 45 0.13 0.77 -13.94
N MET A 46 -0.24 -0.10 -12.99
CA MET A 46 -0.74 0.26 -11.66
C MET A 46 0.12 -0.33 -10.56
N ALA A 47 0.09 0.30 -9.39
CA ALA A 47 0.64 -0.28 -8.17
C ALA A 47 -0.49 -0.71 -7.22
N PHE A 48 -0.31 -1.83 -6.52
CA PHE A 48 -1.30 -2.35 -5.58
C PHE A 48 -0.74 -2.30 -4.17
N VAL A 49 -1.46 -1.68 -3.23
CA VAL A 49 -1.10 -1.57 -1.82
C VAL A 49 -2.13 -2.30 -1.00
N ILE A 50 -1.74 -3.42 -0.39
CA ILE A 50 -2.61 -4.34 0.33
C ILE A 50 -2.43 -4.14 1.83
N VAL A 51 -3.53 -3.77 2.48
CA VAL A 51 -3.67 -3.69 3.94
C VAL A 51 -4.57 -4.82 4.36
N GLN A 52 -3.97 -5.89 4.85
CA GLN A 52 -4.69 -7.00 5.44
C GLN A 52 -4.68 -6.83 6.96
N HIS A 53 -5.83 -6.92 7.63
CA HIS A 53 -5.85 -7.09 9.08
C HIS A 53 -5.25 -8.47 9.38
N LEU A 54 -3.96 -8.48 9.72
CA LEU A 54 -3.18 -9.69 9.97
C LEU A 54 -3.36 -10.08 11.44
N ASP A 55 -3.73 -11.34 11.69
CA ASP A 55 -3.54 -11.94 13.00
C ASP A 55 -2.04 -11.89 13.34
N PRO A 56 -1.63 -11.29 14.47
CA PRO A 56 -0.23 -11.17 14.86
C PRO A 56 0.47 -12.53 15.10
N THR A 57 -0.27 -13.63 15.19
CA THR A 57 0.26 -14.99 15.32
C THR A 57 0.58 -15.64 13.98
N HIS A 58 -0.03 -15.17 12.88
CA HIS A 58 0.33 -15.61 11.54
C HIS A 58 1.62 -14.92 11.14
N LYS A 59 2.72 -15.69 11.15
CA LYS A 59 4.01 -15.29 10.55
C LYS A 59 3.70 -14.62 9.21
N GLY A 60 4.21 -13.42 8.97
CA GLY A 60 3.83 -12.53 7.86
C GLY A 60 4.15 -13.06 6.45
N ILE A 61 3.66 -14.25 6.11
CA ILE A 61 3.87 -15.00 4.87
C ILE A 61 2.95 -14.52 3.74
N MET A 62 2.02 -13.59 4.02
CA MET A 62 1.05 -13.09 3.03
C MET A 62 1.73 -12.65 1.74
N HIS A 63 2.78 -11.83 1.84
CA HIS A 63 3.54 -11.39 0.68
C HIS A 63 4.16 -12.57 -0.09
N GLU A 64 4.66 -13.61 0.60
CA GLU A 64 5.21 -14.81 -0.02
C GLU A 64 4.14 -15.66 -0.72
N LEU A 65 2.94 -15.77 -0.13
CA LEU A 65 1.81 -16.45 -0.74
C LEU A 65 1.36 -15.73 -2.01
N LEU A 66 1.21 -14.40 -1.95
CA LEU A 66 0.81 -13.62 -3.12
C LEU A 66 1.87 -13.62 -4.23
N ARG A 67 3.17 -13.73 -3.91
CA ARG A 67 4.25 -13.92 -4.92
C ARG A 67 4.02 -15.14 -5.80
N ARG A 68 3.37 -16.18 -5.30
CA ARG A 68 3.11 -17.41 -6.07
C ARG A 68 1.89 -17.27 -7.00
N THR A 69 1.16 -16.16 -6.88
CA THR A 69 -0.16 -15.98 -7.49
C THR A 69 -0.16 -14.95 -8.62
N THR A 70 0.82 -14.05 -8.66
CA THR A 70 0.98 -13.04 -9.71
C THR A 70 2.42 -13.02 -10.21
N ALA A 71 2.61 -12.59 -11.46
CA ALA A 71 3.93 -12.36 -12.03
C ALA A 71 4.52 -10.99 -11.63
N MET A 72 3.72 -10.08 -11.07
CA MET A 72 4.22 -8.81 -10.51
C MET A 72 5.18 -9.05 -9.34
N GLU A 73 6.15 -8.15 -9.17
CA GLU A 73 6.98 -8.17 -7.97
C GLU A 73 6.14 -7.82 -6.73
N VAL A 74 6.16 -8.70 -5.74
CA VAL A 74 5.46 -8.48 -4.46
C VAL A 74 6.46 -8.17 -3.35
N PHE A 75 6.25 -7.08 -2.62
CA PHE A 75 7.11 -6.62 -1.53
C PHE A 75 6.34 -6.60 -0.22
N GLN A 76 6.98 -7.07 0.85
CA GLN A 76 6.58 -6.61 2.18
C GLN A 76 7.11 -5.19 2.36
N VAL A 77 6.23 -4.27 2.77
CA VAL A 77 6.56 -2.86 2.89
C VAL A 77 7.63 -2.67 3.96
N LYS A 78 8.62 -1.83 3.63
CA LYS A 78 9.58 -1.25 4.59
C LYS A 78 9.29 0.23 4.72
N ASP A 79 9.66 0.82 5.85
CA ASP A 79 9.45 2.26 6.06
C ASP A 79 10.18 3.08 5.00
N ARG A 80 9.51 4.14 4.53
CA ARG A 80 9.93 5.05 3.45
C ARG A 80 10.19 4.37 2.10
N MET A 81 9.47 3.28 1.81
CA MET A 81 9.58 2.59 0.53
C MET A 81 8.86 3.38 -0.59
N ARG A 82 9.57 3.66 -1.68
CA ARG A 82 9.01 4.30 -2.89
C ARG A 82 8.19 3.28 -3.69
N ILE A 83 7.00 3.68 -4.11
CA ILE A 83 6.13 2.87 -4.96
C ILE A 83 6.58 2.95 -6.42
N ARG A 84 6.56 1.81 -7.10
CA ARG A 84 6.75 1.63 -8.55
C ARG A 84 5.47 1.01 -9.15
N PRO A 85 5.16 1.29 -10.43
CA PRO A 85 4.08 0.58 -11.11
C PRO A 85 4.41 -0.91 -11.23
N ASN A 86 3.41 -1.73 -11.56
CA ASN A 86 3.55 -3.18 -11.81
C ASN A 86 4.08 -3.96 -10.60
N CYS A 87 3.78 -3.45 -9.40
CA CYS A 87 4.25 -4.00 -8.14
C CYS A 87 3.09 -4.13 -7.13
N VAL A 88 3.20 -5.13 -6.26
CA VAL A 88 2.29 -5.33 -5.13
C VAL A 88 3.03 -5.08 -3.83
N TYR A 89 2.44 -4.33 -2.91
CA TYR A 89 3.01 -3.95 -1.63
C TYR A 89 2.09 -4.42 -0.51
N VAL A 90 2.61 -5.22 0.42
CA VAL A 90 1.85 -5.80 1.52
C VAL A 90 2.34 -5.22 2.84
N ILE A 91 1.42 -4.68 3.63
CA ILE A 91 1.73 -4.15 4.96
C ILE A 91 2.36 -5.26 5.85
N PRO A 92 3.43 -4.97 6.62
CA PRO A 92 3.93 -5.90 7.62
C PRO A 92 2.96 -6.03 8.81
N PRO A 93 3.02 -7.15 9.56
CA PRO A 93 2.18 -7.33 10.75
C PRO A 93 2.51 -6.28 11.81
N ASN A 94 1.50 -5.95 12.64
CA ASN A 94 1.63 -5.01 13.78
C ASN A 94 2.10 -3.60 13.41
N LYS A 95 1.77 -3.11 12.21
CA LYS A 95 2.06 -1.74 11.77
C LYS A 95 0.82 -1.07 11.22
N ASP A 96 0.75 0.24 11.35
CA ASP A 96 -0.14 1.08 10.56
C ASP A 96 0.69 1.67 9.39
N MET A 97 0.03 2.02 8.29
CA MET A 97 0.71 2.49 7.09
C MET A 97 -0.01 3.69 6.48
N SER A 98 0.76 4.67 6.02
CA SER A 98 0.26 5.77 5.21
C SER A 98 1.06 5.89 3.92
N ILE A 99 0.53 6.67 2.97
CA ILE A 99 1.20 7.02 1.73
C ILE A 99 1.27 8.53 1.60
N LEU A 100 2.46 9.05 1.28
CA LEU A 100 2.66 10.47 1.00
C LEU A 100 3.58 10.63 -0.21
N HIS A 101 3.11 11.36 -1.22
CA HIS A 101 3.83 11.63 -2.47
C HIS A 101 4.41 10.37 -3.14
N GLY A 102 3.77 9.20 -3.01
CA GLY A 102 4.25 7.92 -3.56
C GLY A 102 5.28 7.18 -2.70
N VAL A 103 5.43 7.58 -1.44
CA VAL A 103 6.27 6.91 -0.44
C VAL A 103 5.37 6.30 0.63
N LEU A 104 5.60 5.03 0.95
CA LEU A 104 4.93 4.31 2.02
C LEU A 104 5.65 4.55 3.35
N HIS A 105 4.91 4.96 4.36
CA HIS A 105 5.39 5.21 5.72
C HIS A 105 4.77 4.22 6.69
N LEU A 106 5.60 3.62 7.55
CA LEU A 106 5.13 2.68 8.57
C LEU A 106 5.19 3.33 9.95
N PHE A 107 4.14 3.09 10.73
CA PHE A 107 4.03 3.61 12.10
C PHE A 107 3.80 2.47 13.08
N ASP A 108 4.25 2.69 14.31
CA ASP A 108 3.72 1.91 15.41
C ASP A 108 2.24 2.22 15.55
N PRO A 109 1.43 1.19 15.79
CA PRO A 109 0.04 1.37 15.56
C PRO A 109 -0.67 2.14 16.67
N THR A 110 -1.62 2.97 16.28
CA THR A 110 -2.23 3.97 17.18
C THR A 110 -3.37 3.40 18.04
N THR A 111 -3.95 2.27 17.63
CA THR A 111 -5.13 1.68 18.29
C THR A 111 -4.82 0.32 18.94
N PRO A 112 -5.24 0.07 20.19
CA PRO A 112 -5.12 -1.23 20.84
C PRO A 112 -5.76 -2.37 20.02
N ARG A 113 -5.24 -3.59 20.22
CA ARG A 113 -5.68 -4.80 19.51
C ARG A 113 -7.19 -5.05 19.68
N GLY A 114 -7.85 -5.58 18.63
CA GLY A 114 -9.26 -5.96 18.66
C GLY A 114 -10.27 -4.87 18.26
N LEU A 115 -9.83 -3.61 18.15
CA LEU A 115 -10.65 -2.47 17.72
C LEU A 115 -10.27 -1.92 16.33
N ARG A 116 -9.40 -2.61 15.59
CA ARG A 116 -8.96 -2.15 14.27
C ARG A 116 -9.86 -2.64 13.15
N LEU A 117 -10.30 -1.68 12.35
CA LEU A 117 -10.89 -1.90 11.05
C LEU A 117 -9.79 -1.79 9.97
N PRO A 118 -9.90 -2.51 8.84
CA PRO A 118 -8.95 -2.45 7.74
C PRO A 118 -8.90 -1.08 7.05
#